data_AF-A0A3Q3X753-F1
#
_entry.id   AF-A0A3Q3X753-F1
#
_cell.length_a   1.000
_cell.length_b   1.000
_cell.length_c   1.000
_cell.angle_alpha   90.00
_cell.angle_beta   90.00
_cell.angle_gamma   90.00
#
_symmetry.space_group_name_H-M   'P 1'
#
loop_
_entity.id
_entity.type
_entity.pdbx_description
1 polymer ?
#
loop_
_entity_poly.entity_id
_entity_poly.type
_entity_poly.pdbx_seq_one_letter_code
_entity_poly.pdbx_strand_id
1 'polypeptide(L)'
;MMRWDGDDCCIGWNDQSWSIFCSAQGYTAWHKNMPTDITPPLLSNGNRVGVFLDWPAGTVSFYCFPSVVSSRKQIHLHTFHCTFSEPLYPAFGFGRTCEFGTDARLLPSSVYLGQIED
;
A
#
# COMPACT_ATOMS: atom_id res chain seq x y z
N MET A 1 26.47 -8.53 -11.18
CA MET A 1 25.55 -9.08 -12.20
C MET A 1 24.19 -9.18 -11.54
N MET A 2 23.34 -8.17 -11.71
CA MET A 2 22.02 -8.14 -11.09
C MET A 2 21.08 -9.05 -11.88
N ARG A 3 20.58 -10.10 -11.22
CA ARG A 3 19.45 -10.89 -11.70
C ARG A 3 18.20 -10.05 -11.41
N TRP A 4 17.51 -9.60 -12.44
CA TRP A 4 16.13 -9.18 -12.32
C TRP A 4 15.31 -10.45 -12.11
N ASP A 5 15.12 -10.85 -10.85
CA ASP A 5 13.99 -11.71 -10.54
C ASP A 5 12.73 -10.90 -10.87
N GLY A 6 11.75 -11.53 -11.50
CA GLY A 6 10.52 -10.86 -11.99
C GLY A 6 9.70 -10.18 -10.89
N ASP A 7 10.11 -10.33 -9.63
CA ASP A 7 9.49 -9.76 -8.44
C ASP A 7 9.97 -8.32 -8.15
N ASP A 8 11.14 -7.89 -8.65
CA ASP A 8 11.66 -6.53 -8.40
C ASP A 8 10.83 -5.43 -9.10
N CYS A 9 10.14 -5.78 -10.20
CA CYS A 9 9.24 -4.85 -10.88
C CYS A 9 7.91 -4.67 -10.14
N CYS A 10 7.61 -5.53 -9.15
CA CYS A 10 6.41 -5.45 -8.35
C CYS A 10 6.57 -4.43 -7.23
N ILE A 11 5.50 -3.68 -7.01
CA ILE A 11 5.49 -2.60 -6.05
C ILE A 11 5.36 -3.13 -4.63
N GLY A 12 6.22 -2.64 -3.75
CA GLY A 12 6.37 -3.11 -2.37
C GLY A 12 7.20 -4.39 -2.29
N TRP A 13 7.63 -4.94 -3.43
CA TRP A 13 8.45 -6.16 -3.50
C TRP A 13 9.94 -5.85 -3.65
N ASN A 14 10.29 -4.57 -3.85
CA ASN A 14 11.66 -4.06 -3.81
C ASN A 14 11.89 -3.14 -2.59
N ASP A 15 13.12 -2.65 -2.45
CA ASP A 15 13.56 -1.75 -1.37
C ASP A 15 13.32 -0.25 -1.67
N GLN A 16 12.82 0.08 -2.86
CA GLN A 16 12.57 1.44 -3.32
C GLN A 16 11.08 1.83 -3.31
N SER A 17 10.21 0.90 -2.87
CA SER A 17 8.76 1.12 -2.90
C SER A 17 8.07 0.62 -1.64
N TRP A 18 6.96 1.28 -1.34
CA TRP A 18 6.11 1.00 -0.18
C TRP A 18 4.66 1.01 -0.62
N SER A 19 3.93 -0.05 -0.34
CA SER A 19 2.54 -0.18 -0.74
C SER A 19 1.63 -0.66 0.37
N ILE A 20 0.36 -0.29 0.24
CA ILE A 20 -0.75 -0.91 0.95
C ILE A 20 -1.57 -1.68 -0.06
N PHE A 21 -1.74 -2.98 0.19
CA PHE A 21 -2.66 -3.83 -0.53
C PHE A 21 -4.00 -3.85 0.20
N CYS A 22 -5.08 -3.48 -0.50
CA CYS A 22 -6.43 -3.46 0.03
C CYS A 22 -7.24 -4.62 -0.56
N SER A 23 -7.82 -5.47 0.28
CA SER A 23 -8.73 -6.55 -0.11
C SER A 23 -10.01 -6.54 0.73
N ALA A 24 -10.96 -7.41 0.37
CA ALA A 24 -12.15 -7.63 1.19
C ALA A 24 -11.82 -8.18 2.59
N GLN A 25 -10.64 -8.79 2.75
CA GLN A 25 -10.18 -9.37 4.00
C GLN A 25 -9.43 -8.37 4.90
N GLY A 26 -9.02 -7.21 4.37
CA GLY A 26 -8.32 -6.19 5.15
C GLY A 26 -7.24 -5.47 4.36
N TYR A 27 -6.21 -5.03 5.08
CA TYR A 27 -5.08 -4.29 4.52
C TYR A 27 -3.76 -4.98 4.89
N THR A 28 -2.81 -4.99 3.97
CA THR A 28 -1.46 -5.49 4.21
C THR A 28 -0.47 -4.45 3.70
N ALA A 29 0.50 -4.07 4.54
CA ALA A 29 1.62 -3.23 4.16
C ALA A 29 2.73 -4.08 3.53
N TRP A 30 3.35 -3.59 2.46
CA TRP A 30 4.42 -4.29 1.75
C TRP A 30 5.61 -3.36 1.51
N HIS A 31 6.79 -3.89 1.80
CA HIS A 31 8.09 -3.30 1.47
C HIS A 31 9.13 -4.44 1.44
N LYS A 32 10.06 -4.45 0.47
CA LYS A 32 11.09 -5.50 0.33
C LYS A 32 10.52 -6.92 0.26
N ASN A 33 9.34 -7.07 -0.34
CA ASN A 33 8.61 -8.34 -0.41
C ASN A 33 8.24 -8.92 0.97
N MET A 34 8.15 -8.07 1.98
CA MET A 34 7.77 -8.45 3.34
C MET A 34 6.37 -7.90 3.66
N PRO A 35 5.34 -8.77 3.72
CA PRO A 35 4.01 -8.37 4.14
C PRO A 35 3.96 -8.09 5.65
N THR A 36 3.20 -7.07 6.02
CA THR A 36 2.81 -6.77 7.40
C THR A 36 1.29 -6.62 7.45
N ASP A 37 0.63 -7.55 8.11
CA ASP A 37 -0.83 -7.52 8.26
C ASP A 37 -1.27 -6.34 9.13
N ILE A 38 -2.30 -5.64 8.67
CA ILE A 38 -2.88 -4.50 9.37
C ILE A 38 -4.25 -4.93 9.86
N THR A 39 -4.48 -4.79 11.18
CA THR A 39 -5.78 -5.06 11.80
C THR A 39 -6.49 -3.74 12.11
N PRO A 40 -7.19 -3.12 11.14
CA PRO A 40 -7.93 -1.91 11.40
C PRO A 40 -9.25 -2.21 12.15
N PRO A 41 -9.91 -1.19 12.74
CA PRO A 41 -11.25 -1.33 13.29
C PRO A 41 -12.25 -1.78 12.21
N LEU A 42 -13.24 -2.62 12.56
CA LEU A 42 -14.27 -3.18 11.67
C LEU A 42 -15.00 -2.18 10.74
N LEU A 43 -14.95 -0.88 11.05
CA LEU A 43 -15.52 0.21 10.24
C LEU A 43 -14.62 0.68 9.08
N SER A 44 -13.47 0.03 8.88
CA SER A 44 -12.43 0.41 7.91
C SER A 44 -12.71 0.00 6.47
N ASN A 45 -13.91 -0.46 6.14
CA ASN A 45 -14.30 -0.90 4.79
C ASN A 45 -14.56 0.30 3.85
N GLY A 46 -13.72 1.32 3.95
CA GLY A 46 -13.77 2.50 3.12
C GLY A 46 -13.06 2.30 1.79
N ASN A 47 -13.63 2.84 0.72
CA ASN A 47 -13.03 2.77 -0.62
C ASN A 47 -12.01 3.89 -0.88
N ARG A 48 -11.59 4.62 0.16
CA ARG A 48 -10.69 5.76 0.05
C ARG A 48 -9.50 5.57 0.94
N VAL A 49 -8.33 5.72 0.35
CA VAL A 49 -7.03 5.69 1.03
C VAL A 49 -6.39 7.07 0.88
N GLY A 50 -5.83 7.57 1.97
CA GLY A 50 -4.98 8.75 1.98
C GLY A 50 -3.53 8.36 2.22
N VAL A 51 -2.62 9.09 1.58
CA VAL A 51 -1.18 8.93 1.76
C VAL A 51 -0.61 10.28 2.18
N PHE A 52 0.18 10.27 3.25
CA PHE A 52 0.87 11.44 3.77
C PHE A 52 2.37 11.20 3.75
N LEU A 53 3.10 12.12 3.12
CA LEU A 53 4.56 12.12 3.03
C LEU A 53 5.11 13.22 3.93
N ASP A 54 5.87 12.84 4.96
CA ASP A 54 6.69 13.74 5.75
C ASP A 54 8.15 13.54 5.36
N TRP A 55 8.60 14.35 4.40
CA TRP A 55 9.94 14.22 3.84
C TRP A 55 11.04 14.47 4.88
N PRO A 56 11.04 15.59 5.64
CA PRO A 56 12.07 15.83 6.65
C PRO A 56 12.08 14.77 7.76
N ALA A 57 10.92 14.24 8.16
CA ALA A 57 10.85 13.20 9.17
C ALA A 57 11.15 11.79 8.63
N GLY A 58 11.23 11.60 7.32
CA GLY A 58 11.51 10.29 6.73
C GLY A 58 10.32 9.33 6.82
N THR A 59 9.07 9.81 6.73
CA THR A 59 7.90 8.95 6.91
C THR A 59 6.90 8.98 5.77
N VAL A 60 6.32 7.83 5.48
CA VAL A 60 5.14 7.67 4.61
C VAL A 60 4.03 7.01 5.41
N SER A 61 2.95 7.73 5.64
CA SER A 61 1.82 7.27 6.44
C SER A 61 0.58 7.05 5.57
N PHE A 62 -0.08 5.90 5.76
CA PHE A 62 -1.29 5.51 5.07
C PHE A 62 -2.50 5.56 5.99
N TYR A 63 -3.63 6.00 5.45
CA TYR A 63 -4.90 6.13 6.18
C TYR A 63 -6.05 5.59 5.34
N CYS A 64 -7.05 4.98 5.96
CA CYS A 64 -8.34 4.73 5.32
C CYS A 64 -9.43 5.66 5.87
N PHE A 65 -10.43 5.93 5.05
CA PHE A 65 -11.57 6.76 5.40
C PHE A 65 -12.84 5.90 5.43
N PRO A 66 -13.48 5.72 6.59
CA PRO A 66 -14.70 4.93 6.71
C PRO A 66 -15.79 5.40 5.73
N SER A 67 -16.51 4.44 5.14
CA SER A 67 -17.64 4.74 4.25
C SER A 67 -18.81 5.40 5.00
N VAL A 68 -18.95 5.11 6.30
CA VAL A 68 -20.00 5.69 7.14
C VAL A 68 -19.69 7.16 7.42
N VAL A 69 -20.41 8.03 6.70
CA VAL A 69 -20.21 9.50 6.64
C VAL A 69 -20.30 10.20 8.00
N SER A 70 -20.89 9.58 9.03
CA SER A 70 -21.01 10.17 10.35
C SER A 70 -19.69 10.20 11.14
N SER A 71 -18.68 9.39 10.79
CA SER A 71 -17.34 9.48 11.37
C SER A 71 -16.36 10.04 10.35
N ARG A 72 -16.14 11.36 10.34
CA ARG A 72 -15.02 12.01 9.62
C ARG A 72 -13.64 11.69 10.24
N LYS A 73 -13.47 10.51 10.84
CA LYS A 73 -12.24 10.10 11.49
C LYS A 73 -11.44 9.23 10.52
N GLN A 74 -10.30 9.74 10.08
CA GLN A 74 -9.33 8.93 9.34
C GLN A 74 -8.76 7.85 10.27
N ILE A 75 -8.62 6.63 9.76
CA ILE A 75 -8.02 5.51 10.48
C ILE A 75 -6.61 5.37 9.96
N HIS A 76 -5.62 5.51 10.84
CA HIS A 76 -4.22 5.22 10.51
C HIS A 76 -4.06 3.72 10.25
N LEU A 77 -3.44 3.38 9.12
CA LEU A 77 -3.18 1.99 8.72
C LEU A 77 -1.74 1.60 9.04
N HIS A 78 -0.78 2.37 8.52
CA HIS A 78 0.64 2.06 8.66
C HIS A 78 1.51 3.30 8.44
N THR A 79 2.68 3.32 9.05
CA THR A 79 3.73 4.32 8.78
C THR A 79 5.03 3.59 8.48
N PHE A 80 5.52 3.78 7.27
CA PHE A 80 6.87 3.38 6.89
C PHE A 80 7.86 4.46 7.32
N HIS A 81 9.00 4.03 7.82
CA HIS A 81 10.14 4.89 8.13
C HIS A 81 11.25 4.60 7.14
N CYS A 82 11.78 5.64 6.50
CA CYS A 82 12.87 5.51 5.56
C CYS A 82 13.67 6.81 5.47
N THR A 83 14.86 6.73 4.90
CA THR A 83 15.69 7.89 4.59
C THR A 83 15.58 8.13 3.09
N PHE A 84 14.85 9.18 2.69
CA PHE A 84 14.70 9.50 1.28
C PHE A 84 15.99 10.10 0.73
N SER A 85 16.62 9.40 -0.22
CA SER A 85 17.74 9.93 -1.00
C SER A 85 17.30 10.60 -2.30
N GLU A 86 16.13 10.23 -2.80
CA GLU A 86 15.64 10.61 -4.13
C GLU A 86 14.12 10.82 -4.13
N PRO A 87 13.59 11.64 -5.07
CA PRO A 87 12.16 11.96 -5.15
C PRO A 87 11.26 10.73 -5.15
N LEU A 88 10.14 10.83 -4.44
CA LEU A 88 9.09 9.82 -4.45
C LEU A 88 7.99 10.17 -5.44
N TYR A 89 7.48 9.14 -6.10
CA TYR A 89 6.40 9.20 -7.06
C TYR A 89 5.22 8.39 -6.56
N PRO A 90 4.00 8.95 -6.59
CA PRO A 90 2.81 8.18 -6.30
C PRO A 90 2.49 7.26 -7.46
N ALA A 91 2.09 6.03 -7.15
CA ALA A 91 1.47 5.19 -8.15
C ALA A 91 0.48 4.18 -7.54
N PHE A 92 -0.21 3.48 -8.42
CA PHE A 92 -1.32 2.59 -8.08
C PHE A 92 -1.22 1.30 -8.87
N GLY A 93 -1.53 0.20 -8.20
CA GLY A 93 -1.46 -1.15 -8.75
C GLY A 93 -2.81 -1.83 -8.67
N PHE A 94 -3.11 -2.66 -9.66
CA PHE A 94 -4.24 -3.60 -9.60
C PHE A 94 -3.65 -4.99 -9.43
N GLY A 95 -3.89 -5.61 -8.29
CA GLY A 95 -3.40 -6.97 -8.05
C GLY A 95 -4.14 -7.95 -8.95
N ARG A 96 -3.41 -8.83 -9.65
CA ARG A 96 -3.99 -10.08 -10.15
C ARG A 96 -3.91 -11.08 -9.00
N THR A 97 -5.05 -11.44 -8.42
CA THR A 97 -5.09 -12.56 -7.48
C THR A 97 -4.75 -13.85 -8.24
N CYS A 98 -3.74 -14.57 -7.76
CA CYS A 98 -3.65 -16.01 -8.02
C CYS A 98 -4.89 -16.64 -7.39
N GLU A 99 -5.77 -17.19 -8.22
CA GLU A 99 -7.11 -17.64 -7.85
C GLU A 99 -7.07 -18.84 -6.89
N PHE A 100 -7.77 -18.74 -5.77
CA PHE A 100 -8.43 -19.89 -5.17
C PHE A 100 -9.93 -19.58 -5.06
N GLY A 101 -10.67 -19.98 -6.09
CA GLY A 101 -12.13 -20.19 -6.01
C GLY A 101 -13.01 -18.94 -6.11
N THR A 102 -13.63 -18.79 -7.29
CA THR A 102 -14.97 -18.23 -7.55
C THR A 102 -15.50 -17.13 -6.60
N ASP A 103 -15.42 -15.87 -7.04
CA ASP A 103 -16.57 -15.14 -7.60
C ASP A 103 -16.05 -13.78 -8.10
N ALA A 104 -16.40 -13.41 -9.33
CA ALA A 104 -15.92 -12.18 -9.95
C ALA A 104 -16.60 -10.99 -9.27
N ARG A 105 -15.99 -10.42 -8.22
CA ARG A 105 -16.42 -9.14 -7.65
C ARG A 105 -15.31 -8.44 -6.85
N LEU A 106 -14.65 -7.53 -7.57
CA LEU A 106 -13.64 -6.55 -7.18
C LEU A 106 -12.18 -7.07 -7.17
N LEU A 107 -11.38 -6.49 -8.06
CA LEU A 107 -9.93 -6.62 -8.04
C LEU A 107 -9.41 -5.90 -6.78
N PRO A 108 -8.48 -6.49 -6.03
CA PRO A 108 -7.80 -5.78 -4.97
C PRO A 108 -7.04 -4.59 -5.58
N SER A 109 -7.18 -3.44 -4.93
CA SER A 109 -6.53 -2.20 -5.35
C SER A 109 -5.42 -1.87 -4.36
N SER A 110 -4.30 -1.38 -4.87
CA SER A 110 -3.19 -0.92 -4.02
C SER A 110 -2.82 0.52 -4.36
N VAL A 111 -2.40 1.24 -3.33
CA VAL A 111 -1.85 2.60 -3.44
C VAL A 111 -0.45 2.57 -2.87
N TYR A 112 0.49 3.25 -3.51
CA TYR A 112 1.90 3.21 -3.12
C TYR A 112 2.66 4.49 -3.48
N LEU A 113 3.83 4.63 -2.86
CA LEU A 113 4.88 5.56 -3.28
C LEU A 113 6.11 4.76 -3.71
N GLY A 114 6.72 5.13 -4.83
CA GLY A 114 7.93 4.49 -5.35
C GLY A 114 8.91 5.50 -5.92
N GLN A 115 10.18 5.14 -5.94
CA GLN A 115 11.21 5.84 -6.71
C GLN A 115 11.16 5.35 -8.17
N ILE A 116 11.46 6.22 -9.13
CA ILE A 116 11.66 5.82 -10.52
C ILE A 116 13.15 6.03 -10.80
N GLU A 117 13.82 4.98 -11.24
CA GLU A 117 15.17 5.07 -11.79
C GLU A 117 15.06 5.58 -13.25
N ASP A 118 15.82 6.63 -13.60
CA ASP A 118 15.91 7.20 -14.95
C ASP A 118 16.59 6.25 -15.96
#